data_AF-A0A3N9Y730-F1
#
_entry.id   AF-A0A3N9Y730-F1
#
_cell.length_a   1.000
_cell.length_b   1.000
_cell.length_c   1.000
_cell.angle_alpha   90.00
_cell.angle_beta   90.00
_cell.angle_gamma   90.00
#
_symmetry.space_group_name_H-M   'P 1'
#
loop_
_entity.id
_entity.type
_entity.pdbx_description
1 polymer ?
#
loop_
_entity_poly.entity_id
_entity_poly.type
_entity_poly.pdbx_seq_one_letter_code
_entity_poly.pdbx_strand_id
1 'polypeptide(L)'
;MAPPIALPETFARAVAGLRSAAPRPEITLEEVGAPQRLAPYAFALAATVLRDDDEVATGRLILLHNPVGHEAWQGTLRLVTYVTAELEVDLAADPLLPGVGWTWLTDALDAQDAGHRAIGGTVTQTMSTRFGDLAGPPTIGDIEIRASWTPIDDDLTPHLLGWCALLAST
;
A
#
# COMPACT_ATOMS: atom_id res chain seq x y z
N MET A 1 33.51 -19.87 -1.83
CA MET A 1 32.16 -19.51 -2.35
C MET A 1 31.24 -19.58 -1.15
N ALA A 2 30.77 -18.44 -0.63
CA ALA A 2 29.81 -18.45 0.48
C ALA A 2 28.55 -19.21 0.04
N PRO A 3 27.95 -20.05 0.89
CA PRO A 3 26.70 -20.72 0.54
C PRO A 3 25.65 -19.65 0.18
N PRO A 4 24.77 -19.90 -0.81
CA PRO A 4 23.65 -19.01 -1.05
C PRO A 4 22.90 -18.87 0.28
N ILE A 5 22.72 -17.63 0.75
CA ILE A 5 21.94 -17.35 1.95
C ILE A 5 20.52 -17.85 1.61
N ALA A 6 20.14 -19.00 2.16
CA ALA A 6 18.81 -19.54 1.97
C ALA A 6 17.81 -18.49 2.48
N LEU A 7 16.79 -18.21 1.67
CA LEU A 7 15.75 -17.26 2.03
C LEU A 7 15.06 -17.76 3.32
N PRO A 8 14.87 -16.92 4.35
CA PRO A 8 14.14 -17.33 5.54
C PRO A 8 12.76 -17.88 5.19
N GLU A 9 12.38 -19.01 5.77
CA GLU A 9 11.13 -19.71 5.42
C GLU A 9 9.90 -18.81 5.61
N THR A 10 9.85 -18.03 6.70
CA THR A 10 8.79 -17.05 6.95
C THR A 10 8.66 -16.04 5.81
N PHE A 11 9.78 -15.51 5.31
CA PHE A 11 9.75 -14.56 4.20
C PHE A 11 9.36 -15.23 2.88
N ALA A 12 9.85 -16.45 2.63
CA ALA A 12 9.46 -17.23 1.45
C ALA A 12 7.93 -17.49 1.42
N ARG A 13 7.35 -17.88 2.57
CA ARG A 13 5.91 -18.14 2.70
C ARG A 13 5.09 -16.87 2.52
N ALA A 14 5.51 -15.78 3.17
CA ALA A 14 4.87 -14.47 3.04
C ALA A 14 4.84 -13.99 1.58
N VAL A 15 5.97 -14.09 0.86
CA VAL A 15 6.05 -13.75 -0.57
C VAL A 15 5.18 -14.68 -1.43
N ALA A 16 5.12 -15.97 -1.12
CA ALA A 16 4.28 -16.90 -1.84
C ALA A 16 2.79 -16.54 -1.72
N GLY A 17 2.32 -16.19 -0.51
CA GLY A 17 0.95 -15.71 -0.28
C GLY A 17 0.63 -14.47 -1.11
N LEU A 18 1.54 -13.48 -1.10
CA LEU A 18 1.40 -12.27 -1.92
C LEU A 18 1.31 -12.58 -3.43
N ARG A 19 2.12 -13.51 -3.94
CA ARG A 19 2.08 -13.90 -5.36
C ARG A 19 0.86 -14.72 -5.75
N SER A 20 0.23 -15.41 -4.80
CA SER A 20 -0.94 -16.25 -5.09
C SER A 20 -2.28 -15.51 -5.03
N ALA A 21 -2.31 -14.30 -4.49
CA ALA A 21 -3.55 -13.54 -4.40
C ALA A 21 -4.05 -13.13 -5.79
N ALA A 22 -5.36 -13.25 -5.99
CA ALA A 22 -6.04 -12.80 -7.20
C ALA A 22 -6.90 -11.58 -6.84
N PRO A 23 -6.47 -10.35 -7.19
CA PRO A 23 -7.28 -9.17 -6.97
C PRO A 23 -8.46 -9.12 -7.96
N ARG A 24 -9.30 -8.10 -7.81
CA ARG A 24 -10.39 -7.86 -8.76
C ARG A 24 -9.83 -7.51 -10.16
N PRO A 25 -10.56 -7.80 -11.27
CA PRO A 25 -10.04 -7.65 -12.63
C PRO A 25 -9.56 -6.24 -13.02
N GLU A 26 -10.10 -5.21 -12.39
CA GLU A 26 -9.70 -3.81 -12.60
C GLU A 26 -8.35 -3.45 -11.97
N ILE A 27 -7.77 -4.33 -11.16
CA ILE A 27 -6.49 -4.10 -10.46
C ILE A 27 -5.41 -4.95 -11.12
N THR A 28 -4.40 -4.28 -11.65
CA THR A 28 -3.19 -4.94 -12.17
C THR A 28 -2.12 -4.94 -11.08
N LEU A 29 -1.54 -6.11 -10.77
CA LEU A 29 -0.44 -6.26 -9.83
C LEU A 29 0.85 -6.62 -10.56
N GLU A 30 1.94 -5.95 -10.20
CA GLU A 30 3.26 -6.18 -10.78
C GLU A 30 4.34 -6.29 -9.70
N GLU A 31 5.23 -7.29 -9.80
CA GLU A 31 6.41 -7.37 -8.94
C GLU A 31 7.44 -6.32 -9.37
N VAL A 32 7.88 -5.51 -8.41
CA VAL A 32 8.82 -4.41 -8.65
C VAL A 32 10.03 -4.50 -7.73
N GLY A 33 11.11 -3.80 -8.08
CA GLY A 33 12.30 -3.74 -7.25
C GLY A 33 12.00 -3.17 -5.86
N ALA A 34 12.22 -3.97 -4.82
CA ALA A 34 12.03 -3.53 -3.44
C ALA A 34 13.10 -2.50 -3.03
N PRO A 35 12.77 -1.55 -2.14
CA PRO A 35 13.75 -0.60 -1.63
C PRO A 35 14.90 -1.32 -0.93
N GLN A 36 16.11 -0.83 -1.18
CA GLN A 36 17.31 -1.37 -0.56
C GLN A 36 17.51 -0.77 0.84
N ARG A 37 18.18 -1.51 1.73
CA ARG A 37 18.64 -1.06 3.05
C ARG A 37 17.59 -0.80 4.13
N LEU A 38 16.29 -1.02 3.85
CA LEU A 38 15.25 -0.92 4.88
C LEU A 38 15.21 -2.16 5.80
N ALA A 39 15.58 -3.32 5.27
CA ALA A 39 15.60 -4.60 5.98
C ALA A 39 16.58 -5.58 5.30
N PRO A 40 17.00 -6.65 5.98
CA PRO A 40 17.79 -7.72 5.37
C PRO A 40 17.10 -8.40 4.17
N TYR A 41 15.76 -8.51 4.20
CA TYR A 41 14.96 -9.08 3.12
C TYR A 41 13.78 -8.16 2.82
N ALA A 42 13.50 -7.95 1.53
CA ALA A 42 12.41 -7.11 1.08
C ALA A 42 11.80 -7.62 -0.23
N PHE A 43 10.50 -7.41 -0.39
CA PHE A 43 9.70 -7.74 -1.58
C PHE A 43 8.72 -6.59 -1.83
N ALA A 44 8.36 -6.32 -3.08
CA ALA A 44 7.44 -5.23 -3.39
C ALA A 44 6.53 -5.55 -4.57
N LEU A 45 5.29 -5.10 -4.45
CA LEU A 45 4.29 -5.07 -5.52
C LEU A 45 3.94 -3.62 -5.83
N ALA A 46 3.76 -3.32 -7.11
CA ALA A 46 3.01 -2.16 -7.56
C ALA A 46 1.60 -2.60 -7.95
N ALA A 47 0.64 -1.69 -7.80
CA ALA A 47 -0.71 -1.87 -8.27
C ALA A 47 -1.19 -0.63 -9.01
N THR A 48 -1.98 -0.87 -10.04
CA THR A 48 -2.71 0.16 -10.79
C THR A 48 -4.17 -0.26 -10.88
N VAL A 49 -5.08 0.67 -10.59
CA VAL A 49 -6.53 0.49 -10.76
C VAL A 49 -6.98 1.23 -12.01
N LEU A 50 -7.64 0.50 -12.90
CA LEU A 50 -8.19 1.03 -14.14
C LEU A 50 -9.72 1.12 -14.04
N ARG A 51 -10.29 2.28 -14.36
CA ARG A 51 -11.75 2.46 -14.55
C ARG A 51 -11.97 3.07 -15.93
N ASP A 52 -12.74 2.40 -16.78
CA ASP A 52 -12.99 2.82 -18.16
C ASP A 52 -11.70 3.13 -18.96
N ASP A 53 -10.66 2.30 -18.75
CA ASP A 53 -9.28 2.44 -19.30
C ASP A 53 -8.45 3.61 -18.74
N ASP A 54 -8.99 4.40 -17.80
CA ASP A 54 -8.25 5.46 -17.10
C ASP A 54 -7.63 4.95 -15.79
N GLU A 55 -6.38 5.36 -15.53
CA GLU A 55 -5.69 5.10 -14.27
C GLU A 55 -6.24 6.03 -13.18
N VAL A 56 -6.98 5.47 -12.22
CA VAL A 56 -7.62 6.26 -11.15
C VAL A 56 -6.85 6.19 -9.84
N ALA A 57 -6.08 5.13 -9.63
CA ALA A 57 -5.29 4.96 -8.42
C ALA A 57 -4.07 4.08 -8.68
N THR A 58 -2.98 4.41 -7.98
CA THR A 58 -1.77 3.60 -7.97
C THR A 58 -1.31 3.36 -6.55
N GLY A 59 -0.60 2.26 -6.35
CA GLY A 59 0.00 1.98 -5.07
C GLY A 59 1.24 1.12 -5.17
N ARG A 60 2.02 1.15 -4.09
CA ARG A 60 3.11 0.20 -3.86
C ARG A 60 2.96 -0.41 -2.47
N LEU A 61 2.99 -1.73 -2.40
CA LEU A 61 3.04 -2.50 -1.15
C LEU A 61 4.43 -3.14 -1.02
N ILE A 62 5.11 -2.86 0.08
CA ILE A 62 6.46 -3.36 0.37
C ILE A 62 6.39 -4.25 1.60
N LEU A 63 6.81 -5.50 1.44
CA LEU A 63 7.09 -6.41 2.53
C LEU A 63 8.56 -6.27 2.95
N LEU A 64 8.78 -5.99 4.22
CA LEU A 64 10.09 -6.01 4.86
C LEU A 64 10.15 -7.19 5.84
N HIS A 65 11.30 -7.85 5.91
CA HIS A 65 11.55 -8.90 6.89
C HIS A 65 12.92 -8.74 7.54
N ASN A 66 12.90 -8.73 8.88
CA ASN A 66 14.08 -8.81 9.73
C ASN A 66 13.95 -10.04 10.65
N PRO A 67 14.73 -11.12 10.42
CA PRO A 67 14.62 -12.35 11.19
C PRO A 67 14.85 -12.18 12.69
N VAL A 68 15.65 -11.18 13.11
CA VAL A 68 15.90 -10.90 14.53
C VAL A 68 14.84 -9.99 15.17
N GLY A 69 13.87 -9.53 14.37
CA GLY A 69 12.83 -8.60 14.80
C GLY A 69 13.28 -7.14 14.81
N HIS A 70 12.31 -6.23 14.93
CA HIS A 70 12.54 -4.79 15.08
C HIS A 70 11.54 -4.23 16.09
N GLU A 71 12.02 -3.49 17.09
CA GLU A 71 11.17 -2.97 18.19
C GLU A 71 10.02 -2.10 17.69
N ALA A 72 10.30 -1.14 16.79
CA ALA A 72 9.26 -0.29 16.21
C ALA A 72 8.21 -1.05 15.37
N TRP A 73 8.58 -2.20 14.79
CA TRP A 73 7.62 -3.07 14.08
C TRP A 73 6.90 -3.98 15.08
N GLN A 74 7.42 -4.12 16.29
CA GLN A 74 7.01 -5.06 17.31
C GLN A 74 7.05 -6.52 16.80
N GLY A 75 7.78 -6.83 15.73
CA GLY A 75 7.73 -8.12 15.02
C GLY A 75 8.86 -8.30 14.01
N THR A 76 8.79 -9.38 13.23
CA THR A 76 9.80 -9.74 12.21
C THR A 76 9.41 -9.34 10.80
N LEU A 77 8.12 -9.07 10.55
CA LEU A 77 7.59 -8.59 9.28
C LEU A 77 7.08 -7.16 9.41
N ARG A 78 7.09 -6.41 8.31
CA ARG A 78 6.45 -5.10 8.21
C ARG A 78 5.93 -4.90 6.80
N LEU A 79 4.66 -4.54 6.66
CA LEU A 79 4.11 -4.04 5.41
C LEU A 79 4.17 -2.51 5.42
N VAL A 80 4.62 -1.93 4.32
CA VAL A 80 4.70 -0.49 4.09
C VAL A 80 4.00 -0.20 2.78
N THR A 81 3.10 0.78 2.78
CA THR A 81 2.35 1.18 1.58
C THR A 81 2.48 2.66 1.30
N TYR A 82 2.42 2.95 0.01
CA TYR A 82 2.16 4.26 -0.56
C TYR A 82 1.03 4.10 -1.57
N VAL A 83 -0.05 4.86 -1.45
CA VAL A 83 -1.18 4.89 -2.40
C VAL A 83 -1.44 6.33 -2.80
N THR A 84 -1.72 6.55 -4.08
CA THR A 84 -2.16 7.84 -4.62
C THR A 84 -3.37 7.65 -5.52
N ALA A 85 -4.30 8.59 -5.45
CA ALA A 85 -5.43 8.65 -6.35
C ALA A 85 -5.80 10.11 -6.66
N GLU A 86 -6.19 10.35 -7.91
CA GLU A 86 -6.79 11.62 -8.32
C GLU A 86 -8.25 11.65 -7.86
N LEU A 87 -8.69 12.78 -7.31
CA LEU A 87 -10.03 12.98 -6.80
C LEU A 87 -10.67 14.22 -7.43
N GLU A 88 -12.00 14.18 -7.49
CA GLU A 88 -12.79 15.36 -7.78
C GLU A 88 -12.52 16.47 -6.75
N VAL A 89 -12.48 17.71 -7.22
CA VAL A 89 -12.10 18.89 -6.41
C VAL A 89 -12.96 19.04 -5.16
N ASP A 90 -14.27 18.81 -5.28
CA ASP A 90 -15.19 18.93 -4.15
C ASP A 90 -14.90 17.90 -3.06
N LEU A 91 -14.44 16.70 -3.44
CA LEU A 91 -14.04 15.68 -2.48
C LEU A 91 -12.68 16.01 -1.85
N ALA A 92 -11.71 16.46 -2.65
CA ALA A 92 -10.39 16.86 -2.16
C ALA A 92 -10.43 18.11 -1.25
N ALA A 93 -11.48 18.93 -1.37
CA ALA A 93 -11.72 20.08 -0.51
C ALA A 93 -12.38 19.72 0.83
N ASP A 94 -12.87 18.49 1.00
CA ASP A 94 -13.52 18.06 2.25
C ASP A 94 -12.47 17.96 3.39
N PRO A 95 -12.64 18.70 4.51
CA PRO A 95 -11.72 18.63 5.64
C PRO A 95 -11.75 17.28 6.40
N LEU A 96 -12.77 16.44 6.18
CA LEU A 96 -12.88 15.12 6.79
C LEU A 96 -12.17 14.02 5.98
N LEU A 97 -11.79 14.32 4.73
CA LEU A 97 -11.18 13.35 3.81
C LEU A 97 -9.99 12.58 4.43
N PRO A 98 -9.06 13.18 5.21
CA PRO A 98 -7.94 12.43 5.76
C PRO A 98 -8.38 11.36 6.77
N GLY A 99 -9.41 11.67 7.57
CA GLY A 99 -9.98 10.74 8.53
C GLY A 99 -10.69 9.59 7.83
N VAL A 100 -11.48 9.90 6.80
CA VAL A 100 -12.19 8.90 5.98
C VAL A 100 -11.22 8.05 5.15
N GLY A 101 -10.19 8.66 4.57
CA GLY A 101 -9.13 7.95 3.85
C GLY A 101 -8.35 7.00 4.74
N TRP A 102 -8.19 7.33 6.02
CA TRP A 102 -7.61 6.41 7.00
C TRP A 102 -8.53 5.21 7.25
N THR A 103 -9.84 5.42 7.38
CA THR A 103 -10.80 4.33 7.60
C THR A 103 -10.89 3.40 6.40
N TRP A 104 -10.69 3.88 5.17
CA TRP A 104 -10.62 2.99 4.00
C TRP A 104 -9.53 1.92 4.13
N LEU A 105 -8.37 2.24 4.73
CA LEU A 105 -7.32 1.25 4.97
C LEU A 105 -7.70 0.28 6.09
N THR A 106 -8.13 0.80 7.24
CA THR A 106 -8.41 -0.05 8.41
C THR A 106 -9.59 -0.98 8.15
N ASP A 107 -10.66 -0.46 7.56
CA ASP A 107 -11.88 -1.23 7.28
C ASP A 107 -11.62 -2.28 6.19
N ALA A 108 -10.79 -1.97 5.19
CA ALA A 108 -10.43 -2.93 4.15
C ALA A 108 -9.55 -4.08 4.68
N LEU A 109 -8.67 -3.80 5.65
CA LEU A 109 -7.91 -4.85 6.35
C LEU A 109 -8.84 -5.69 7.23
N ASP A 110 -9.72 -5.06 8.00
CA ASP A 110 -10.65 -5.75 8.89
C ASP A 110 -11.65 -6.61 8.12
N ALA A 111 -12.15 -6.14 6.96
CA ALA A 111 -13.07 -6.89 6.10
C ALA A 111 -12.46 -8.16 5.48
N GLN A 112 -11.13 -8.28 5.47
CA GLN A 112 -10.40 -9.47 5.03
C GLN A 112 -9.89 -10.31 6.20
N ASP A 113 -10.24 -9.97 7.45
CA ASP A 113 -9.68 -10.59 8.65
C ASP A 113 -8.14 -10.50 8.70
N ALA A 114 -7.57 -9.41 8.17
CA ALA A 114 -6.12 -9.21 8.05
C ALA A 114 -5.52 -8.74 9.39
N GLY A 115 -5.34 -9.69 10.32
CA GLY A 115 -4.84 -9.46 11.67
C GLY A 115 -3.51 -8.69 11.68
N HIS A 116 -3.52 -7.50 12.30
CA HIS A 116 -2.37 -6.60 12.31
C HIS A 116 -2.19 -5.88 13.64
N ARG A 117 -1.02 -5.26 13.80
CA ARG A 117 -0.66 -4.42 14.95
C ARG A 117 0.35 -3.36 14.54
N ALA A 118 0.60 -2.41 15.44
CA ALA A 118 1.51 -1.28 15.21
C ALA A 118 1.19 -0.54 13.88
N ILE A 119 -0.09 -0.44 13.51
CA ILE A 119 -0.53 0.29 12.33
C ILE A 119 -0.37 1.80 12.58
N GLY A 120 0.10 2.50 11.56
CA GLY A 120 0.24 3.95 11.60
C GLY A 120 0.59 4.50 10.23
N GLY A 121 0.36 5.79 10.05
CA GLY A 121 0.56 6.43 8.75
C GLY A 121 0.11 7.88 8.72
N THR A 122 0.07 8.40 7.51
CA THR A 122 -0.41 9.74 7.18
C THR A 122 -1.32 9.66 5.96
N VAL A 123 -2.39 10.44 5.98
CA VAL A 123 -3.20 10.74 4.80
C VAL A 123 -2.98 12.21 4.48
N THR A 124 -2.62 12.51 3.24
CA THR A 124 -2.36 13.86 2.75
C THR A 124 -3.30 14.13 1.59
N GLN A 125 -4.13 15.16 1.74
CA GLN A 125 -4.91 15.70 0.64
C GLN A 125 -4.16 16.90 0.04
N THR A 126 -4.13 16.99 -1.28
CA THR A 126 -3.52 18.12 -2.00
C THR A 126 -4.53 18.71 -2.95
N MET A 127 -4.55 20.04 -3.05
CA MET A 127 -5.37 20.75 -4.03
C MET A 127 -4.49 21.74 -4.79
N SER A 128 -4.44 21.58 -6.11
CA SER A 128 -3.51 22.30 -6.98
C SER A 128 -4.27 23.15 -7.99
N THR A 129 -4.27 24.47 -7.78
CA THR A 129 -4.78 25.45 -8.76
C THR A 129 -3.61 26.13 -9.46
N ARG A 130 -3.59 26.10 -10.79
CA ARG A 130 -2.48 26.65 -11.60
C ARG A 130 -2.82 28.06 -12.13
N PHE A 131 -1.84 28.96 -12.14
CA PHE A 131 -1.99 30.37 -12.56
C PHE A 131 -0.84 30.81 -13.49
N GLY A 132 -1.02 31.92 -14.21
CA GLY A 132 0.03 32.54 -15.03
C GLY A 132 0.48 31.66 -16.20
N ASP A 133 1.78 31.53 -16.40
CA ASP A 133 2.37 30.71 -17.49
C ASP A 133 2.12 29.20 -17.33
N LEU A 134 1.65 28.77 -16.15
CA LEU A 134 1.21 27.40 -15.86
C LEU A 134 -0.30 27.23 -15.95
N ALA A 135 -1.03 28.27 -16.39
CA ALA A 135 -2.47 28.18 -16.62
C ALA A 135 -2.77 27.00 -17.55
N GLY A 136 -3.72 26.17 -17.13
CA GLY A 136 -3.96 24.86 -17.73
C GLY A 136 -5.29 24.29 -17.25
N PRO A 137 -5.43 22.95 -17.16
CA PRO A 137 -6.65 22.27 -16.74
C PRO A 137 -7.20 22.81 -15.40
N PRO A 138 -8.50 22.54 -15.09
CA PRO A 138 -9.09 22.91 -13.81
C PRO A 138 -8.27 22.42 -12.61
N THR A 139 -8.53 23.00 -11.44
CA THR A 139 -7.96 22.55 -10.16
C THR A 139 -8.00 21.03 -10.06
N ILE A 140 -6.90 20.43 -9.63
CA ILE A 140 -6.80 18.97 -9.42
C ILE A 140 -6.74 18.71 -7.91
N GLY A 141 -7.46 17.67 -7.49
CA GLY A 141 -7.42 17.12 -6.14
C GLY A 141 -6.68 15.79 -6.13
N ASP A 142 -5.86 15.56 -5.11
CA ASP A 142 -5.14 14.31 -4.93
C ASP A 142 -5.25 13.85 -3.48
N ILE A 143 -5.31 12.54 -3.27
CA ILE A 143 -5.10 11.92 -1.96
C ILE A 143 -3.89 11.00 -2.00
N GLU A 144 -3.06 11.10 -0.98
CA GLU A 144 -1.90 10.25 -0.75
C GLU A 144 -2.03 9.56 0.61
N ILE A 145 -1.95 8.23 0.64
CA ILE A 145 -1.95 7.43 1.86
C ILE A 145 -0.59 6.74 2.01
N ARG A 146 0.15 7.11 3.05
CA ARG A 146 1.37 6.42 3.47
C ARG A 146 1.10 5.72 4.77
N ALA A 147 1.19 4.40 4.78
CA ALA A 147 0.92 3.63 5.98
C ALA A 147 1.89 2.47 6.13
N SER A 148 1.97 1.94 7.33
CA SER A 148 2.65 0.69 7.58
C SER A 148 2.05 -0.03 8.78
N TRP A 149 2.08 -1.35 8.76
CA TRP A 149 1.57 -2.19 9.83
C TRP A 149 2.36 -3.50 9.89
N THR A 150 2.23 -4.19 11.01
CA THR A 150 2.87 -5.48 11.21
C THR A 150 1.80 -6.57 11.20
N PRO A 151 1.84 -7.51 10.23
CA PRO A 151 1.02 -8.71 10.23
C PRO A 151 1.21 -9.51 11.52
N ILE A 152 0.14 -10.13 12.02
CA ILE A 152 0.20 -11.07 13.15
C ILE A 152 0.64 -12.45 12.67
N ASP A 153 0.18 -12.86 11.48
CA ASP A 153 0.48 -14.14 10.86
C ASP A 153 1.40 -14.00 9.64
N ASP A 154 1.90 -15.12 9.11
CA ASP A 154 2.78 -15.16 7.94
C ASP A 154 2.05 -15.40 6.60
N ASP A 155 0.73 -15.64 6.62
CA ASP A 155 -0.13 -15.56 5.44
C ASP A 155 -0.48 -14.09 5.15
N LEU A 156 0.07 -13.56 4.06
CA LEU A 156 -0.14 -12.18 3.65
C LEU A 156 -1.24 -12.00 2.61
N THR A 157 -1.92 -13.07 2.22
CA THR A 157 -3.03 -13.02 1.26
C THR A 157 -4.13 -12.07 1.73
N PRO A 158 -4.62 -12.14 2.99
CA PRO A 158 -5.64 -11.20 3.48
C PRO A 158 -5.20 -9.74 3.44
N HIS A 159 -3.94 -9.48 3.79
CA HIS A 159 -3.38 -8.13 3.78
C HIS A 159 -3.29 -7.55 2.36
N LEU A 160 -2.90 -8.36 1.37
CA LEU A 160 -2.85 -7.92 -0.01
C LEU A 160 -4.24 -7.64 -0.57
N LEU A 161 -5.22 -8.49 -0.28
CA LEU A 161 -6.61 -8.26 -0.71
C LEU A 161 -7.22 -7.02 -0.05
N GLY A 162 -6.95 -6.78 1.23
CA GLY A 162 -7.38 -5.57 1.92
C GLY A 162 -6.73 -4.32 1.34
N TRP A 163 -5.44 -4.38 1.02
CA TRP A 163 -4.76 -3.29 0.32
C TRP A 163 -5.30 -3.04 -1.09
N CYS A 164 -5.66 -4.09 -1.83
CA CYS A 164 -6.32 -3.97 -3.13
C CYS A 164 -7.72 -3.34 -2.99
N ALA A 165 -8.46 -3.68 -1.94
CA ALA A 165 -9.76 -3.08 -1.66
C ALA A 165 -9.64 -1.58 -1.32
N LEU A 166 -8.61 -1.18 -0.57
CA LEU A 166 -8.27 0.24 -0.36
C LEU A 166 -8.07 0.97 -1.69
N LEU A 167 -7.23 0.43 -2.57
CA LEU A 167 -6.96 1.00 -3.90
C LEU A 167 -8.23 1.14 -4.74
N ALA A 168 -9.18 0.22 -4.61
CA ALA A 168 -10.45 0.28 -5.32
C ALA A 168 -11.49 1.23 -4.67
N SER A 169 -11.21 1.73 -3.46
CA SER A 169 -12.10 2.61 -2.69
C SER A 169 -11.84 4.10 -2.89
N THR A 170 -10.75 4.45 -3.57
CA THR A 170 -10.40 5.81 -3.95
C THR A 170 -11.23 6.33 -5.12
#